data_AF-A0AAQ1SX46-F1
#
_entry.id   AF-A0AAQ1SX46-F1
#
_cell.length_a   1.000
_cell.length_b   1.000
_cell.length_c   1.000
_cell.angle_alpha   90.00
_cell.angle_beta   90.00
_cell.angle_gamma   90.00
#
_symmetry.space_group_name_H-M   'P 1'
#
loop_
_entity.id
_entity.type
_entity.pdbx_description
1 polymer ?
#
loop_
_entity_poly.entity_id
_entity_poly.type
_entity_poly.pdbx_seq_one_letter_code
_entity_poly.pdbx_strand_id
1 'polypeptide(L)'
;MALKASKIRLIQEAFRHKGFIRKLPDLFRMIKFISKGDYKPDLKGFILPGLALVYAISPIDVLPDWIPVIGQMDDLAVLALAMPVLMKEVEKFLIWEDDKKNGIKTIEVDAQ
;
A
#
# COMPACT_ATOMS: atom_id res chain seq x y z
N MET A 1 -21.30 0.65 25.79
CA MET A 1 -20.21 -0.36 25.64
C MET A 1 -20.20 -1.05 24.28
N ALA A 2 -21.35 -1.35 23.65
CA ALA A 2 -21.44 -2.04 22.34
C ALA A 2 -20.90 -1.26 21.12
N LEU A 3 -20.98 0.07 21.11
CA LEU A 3 -20.57 0.90 19.96
C LEU A 3 -19.05 0.85 19.66
N LYS A 4 -18.23 0.65 20.70
CA LYS A 4 -16.76 0.59 20.58
C LYS A 4 -16.31 -0.71 19.88
N ALA A 5 -17.00 -1.81 20.15
CA ALA A 5 -16.69 -3.12 19.59
C ALA A 5 -17.03 -3.22 18.08
N SER A 6 -18.14 -2.61 17.64
CA SER A 6 -18.56 -2.64 16.23
C SER A 6 -17.59 -1.88 15.31
N LYS A 7 -17.07 -0.73 15.75
CA LYS A 7 -16.04 0.01 15.00
C LYS A 7 -14.72 -0.77 14.89
N ILE A 8 -14.31 -1.45 15.97
CA ILE A 8 -13.09 -2.29 15.96
C ILE A 8 -13.25 -3.47 15.01
N ARG A 9 -14.43 -4.09 14.93
CA ARG A 9 -14.71 -5.17 13.96
C ARG A 9 -14.68 -4.68 12.52
N LEU A 10 -15.20 -3.50 12.20
CA LEU A 10 -15.12 -2.92 10.85
C LEU A 10 -13.68 -2.64 10.42
N ILE A 11 -12.90 -2.06 11.33
CA ILE A 11 -11.46 -1.84 11.15
C ILE A 11 -10.77 -3.19 10.97
N GLN A 12 -11.06 -4.17 11.83
CA GLN A 12 -10.47 -5.50 11.76
C GLN A 12 -10.88 -6.30 10.51
N GLU A 13 -12.10 -6.16 10.00
CA GLU A 13 -12.56 -6.76 8.73
C GLU A 13 -11.80 -6.14 7.55
N ALA A 14 -11.61 -4.81 7.56
CA ALA A 14 -10.77 -4.11 6.60
C ALA A 14 -9.29 -4.57 6.64
N PHE A 15 -8.74 -4.86 7.84
CA PHE A 15 -7.39 -5.41 8.01
C PHE A 15 -7.27 -6.92 7.78
N ARG A 16 -8.36 -7.70 7.91
CA ARG A 16 -8.39 -9.17 7.81
C ARG A 16 -8.56 -9.67 6.37
N HIS A 17 -8.55 -8.77 5.38
CA HIS A 17 -8.54 -9.17 3.98
C HIS A 17 -7.22 -9.91 3.67
N LYS A 18 -7.31 -11.23 3.49
CA LYS A 18 -6.26 -12.07 2.85
C LYS A 18 -5.79 -11.52 1.49
N GLY A 19 -6.51 -10.55 0.92
CA GLY A 19 -6.11 -9.78 -0.26
C GLY A 19 -4.88 -8.87 -0.04
N PHE A 20 -4.60 -8.42 1.19
CA PHE A 20 -3.44 -7.56 1.47
C PHE A 20 -2.12 -8.28 1.16
N ILE A 21 -1.93 -9.47 1.75
CA ILE A 21 -0.72 -10.29 1.54
C ILE A 21 -0.54 -10.63 0.07
N ARG A 22 -1.64 -10.80 -0.68
CA ARG A 22 -1.60 -11.04 -2.12
C ARG A 22 -1.17 -9.82 -2.94
N LYS A 23 -1.41 -8.61 -2.43
CA LYS A 23 -1.02 -7.34 -3.06
C LYS A 23 0.39 -6.85 -2.66
N LEU A 24 1.04 -7.48 -1.67
CA LEU A 24 2.44 -7.18 -1.31
C LEU A 24 3.40 -7.30 -2.51
N PRO A 25 3.39 -8.40 -3.29
CA PRO A 25 4.20 -8.50 -4.50
C PRO A 25 3.94 -7.36 -5.49
N ASP A 26 2.69 -6.94 -5.63
CA ASP A 26 2.28 -5.86 -6.54
C ASP A 26 2.81 -4.49 -6.07
N LEU A 27 2.83 -4.25 -4.76
CA LEU A 27 3.48 -3.09 -4.15
C LEU A 27 4.97 -3.03 -4.50
N PHE A 28 5.70 -4.12 -4.32
CA PHE A 28 7.13 -4.18 -4.65
C PHE A 28 7.37 -3.94 -6.15
N ARG A 29 6.50 -4.49 -7.02
CA ARG A 29 6.55 -4.23 -8.46
C ARG A 29 6.31 -2.76 -8.76
N MET A 30 5.27 -2.16 -8.18
CA MET A 30 4.97 -0.74 -8.35
C MET A 30 6.17 0.13 -7.97
N ILE A 31 6.77 -0.11 -6.79
CA ILE A 31 7.98 0.61 -6.34
C ILE A 31 9.13 0.45 -7.34
N LYS A 32 9.32 -0.74 -7.91
CA LYS A 32 10.34 -0.99 -8.94
C LYS A 32 10.10 -0.17 -10.20
N PHE A 33 8.86 -0.04 -10.67
CA PHE A 33 8.52 0.80 -11.83
C PHE A 33 8.64 2.29 -11.53
N ILE A 34 8.32 2.71 -10.29
CA ILE A 34 8.53 4.09 -9.83
C ILE A 34 10.03 4.42 -9.80
N SER A 35 10.85 3.53 -9.25
CA SER A 35 12.32 3.69 -9.21
C SER A 35 12.96 3.77 -10.59
N LYS A 36 12.32 3.18 -11.61
CA LYS A 36 12.74 3.27 -13.01
C LYS A 36 12.21 4.51 -13.72
N GLY A 37 11.26 5.23 -13.11
CA GLY A 37 10.60 6.40 -13.70
C GLY A 37 9.49 6.06 -14.70
N ASP A 38 9.17 4.78 -14.90
CA ASP A 38 8.19 4.29 -15.86
C ASP A 38 6.74 4.56 -15.39
N TYR A 39 6.53 4.53 -14.08
CA TYR A 39 5.23 4.78 -13.44
C TYR A 39 5.32 6.00 -12.52
N LYS A 40 4.41 6.96 -12.73
CA LYS A 40 4.28 8.16 -11.89
C LYS A 40 2.98 8.09 -11.10
N PRO A 41 3.04 7.74 -9.81
CA PRO A 41 1.85 7.69 -8.98
C PRO A 41 1.38 9.10 -8.64
N ASP A 42 0.12 9.20 -8.20
CA ASP A 42 -0.41 10.44 -7.65
C ASP A 42 0.32 10.79 -6.34
N LEU A 43 0.81 12.03 -6.23
CA LEU A 43 1.48 12.56 -5.04
C LEU A 43 0.60 12.36 -3.78
N LYS A 44 -0.72 12.56 -3.91
CA LYS A 44 -1.66 12.41 -2.78
C LYS A 44 -2.00 10.95 -2.48
N GLY A 45 -2.02 10.09 -3.51
CA GLY A 45 -2.39 8.68 -3.40
C GLY A 45 -1.23 7.77 -2.97
N PHE A 46 0.01 8.18 -3.22
CA PHE A 46 1.20 7.36 -2.96
C PHE A 46 2.21 8.00 -2.03
N ILE A 47 2.58 9.26 -2.26
CA ILE A 47 3.69 9.88 -1.50
C ILE A 47 3.26 10.13 -0.06
N LEU A 48 2.07 10.66 0.18
CA LEU A 48 1.60 10.94 1.54
C LEU A 48 1.43 9.66 2.40
N PRO A 49 0.69 8.62 1.95
CA PRO A 49 0.62 7.37 2.69
C PRO A 49 1.94 6.59 2.68
N GLY A 50 2.75 6.70 1.61
CA GLY A 50 4.07 6.08 1.52
C GLY A 50 5.05 6.66 2.53
N LEU A 51 5.08 7.99 2.70
CA LEU A 51 5.87 8.66 3.74
C LEU A 51 5.37 8.31 5.14
N ALA A 52 4.05 8.23 5.34
CA ALA A 52 3.46 7.79 6.61
C ALA A 52 3.82 6.34 6.95
N LEU A 53 3.85 5.46 5.95
CA LEU A 53 4.28 4.07 6.10
C LEU A 53 5.78 3.96 6.33
N VAL A 54 6.59 4.71 5.58
CA VAL A 54 8.04 4.78 5.82
C VAL A 54 8.31 5.35 7.20
N TYR A 55 7.57 6.35 7.67
CA TYR A 55 7.69 6.85 9.04
C TYR A 55 7.32 5.77 10.08
N ALA A 56 6.22 5.03 9.86
CA ALA A 56 5.78 3.94 10.74
C ALA A 56 6.67 2.69 10.69
N ILE A 57 7.38 2.44 9.59
CA ILE A 57 8.20 1.24 9.36
C ILE A 57 9.69 1.54 9.45
N SER A 58 10.12 2.81 9.37
CA SER A 58 11.53 3.22 9.31
C SER A 58 12.34 2.52 10.40
N PRO A 59 13.21 1.57 10.04
CA PRO A 59 14.09 0.89 10.96
C PRO A 59 15.32 1.77 11.25
N ILE A 60 15.10 3.07 11.49
CA ILE A 60 16.11 4.04 11.94
C ILE A 60 15.88 4.42 13.41
N ASP A 61 15.02 3.69 14.13
CA ASP A 61 15.25 3.52 15.56
C ASP A 61 15.95 2.19 15.81
N VAL A 62 17.21 2.19 15.39
CA VAL A 62 18.30 1.30 15.86
C VAL A 62 18.58 1.58 17.36
N LEU A 63 17.54 1.91 18.14
CA LEU A 63 17.62 2.13 19.56
C LEU A 63 17.36 0.81 20.29
N PRO A 64 18.28 0.38 21.16
CA PRO A 64 18.26 -0.92 21.81
C PRO A 64 17.10 -1.02 22.82
N ASP A 65 16.15 -1.93 22.57
CA ASP A 65 15.36 -2.73 23.53
C ASP A 65 15.07 -2.17 24.94
N TRP A 66 14.47 -0.98 25.12
CA TRP A 66 14.21 -0.46 26.49
C TRP A 66 12.87 0.23 26.83
N ILE A 67 11.90 0.41 25.92
CA ILE A 67 10.62 1.10 26.27
C ILE A 67 9.40 0.30 25.79
N PRO A 68 8.71 -0.49 26.64
CA PRO A 68 7.92 -1.60 26.11
C PRO A 68 6.46 -1.34 25.69
N VAL A 69 5.75 -0.22 26.01
CA VAL A 69 4.26 -0.27 25.88
C VAL A 69 3.50 1.00 25.41
N ILE A 70 4.02 2.24 25.46
CA ILE A 70 3.12 3.43 25.35
C ILE A 70 3.07 4.10 23.95
N GLY A 71 4.07 3.92 23.08
CA GLY A 71 4.16 4.62 21.78
C GLY A 71 3.44 3.98 20.58
N GLN A 72 3.13 2.67 20.64
CA GLN A 72 2.77 1.88 19.45
C GLN A 72 1.35 2.13 18.90
N MET A 73 0.47 2.78 19.66
CA MET A 73 -0.92 3.01 19.24
C MET A 73 -1.04 4.06 18.14
N ASP A 74 -0.16 5.06 18.12
CA ASP A 74 -0.15 6.11 17.09
C ASP A 74 0.29 5.53 15.74
N ASP A 75 1.32 4.70 15.72
CA ASP A 75 1.80 4.01 14.52
C ASP A 75 0.72 3.10 13.92
N LEU A 76 -0.02 2.37 14.75
CA LEU A 76 -1.15 1.54 14.28
C LEU A 76 -2.27 2.39 13.67
N ALA A 77 -2.53 3.58 14.19
CA ALA A 77 -3.52 4.50 13.62
C ALA A 77 -3.05 5.06 12.28
N VAL A 78 -1.78 5.44 12.18
CA VAL A 78 -1.15 5.92 10.94
C VAL A 78 -1.16 4.84 9.87
N LEU A 79 -0.73 3.62 10.20
CA LEU A 79 -0.84 2.45 9.32
C LEU A 79 -2.28 2.23 8.90
N ALA A 80 -3.23 2.33 9.83
CA ALA A 80 -4.61 2.03 9.53
C ALA A 80 -5.26 3.02 8.54
N LEU A 81 -4.80 4.26 8.54
CA LEU A 81 -5.25 5.31 7.63
C LEU A 81 -4.49 5.31 6.29
N ALA A 82 -3.19 5.04 6.31
CA ALA A 82 -2.34 5.04 5.11
C ALA A 82 -2.62 3.84 4.20
N MET A 83 -2.90 2.68 4.78
CA MET A 83 -3.04 1.41 4.06
C MET A 83 -4.16 1.41 3.00
N PRO A 84 -5.40 1.86 3.28
CA PRO A 84 -6.45 1.91 2.27
C PRO A 84 -6.12 2.83 1.08
N VAL A 85 -5.42 3.94 1.35
CA VAL A 85 -5.02 4.91 0.31
C VAL A 85 -3.96 4.26 -0.59
N LEU A 86 -2.97 3.60 0.01
CA LEU A 86 -1.94 2.89 -0.72
C LEU A 86 -2.52 1.75 -1.58
N MET A 87 -3.49 0.98 -1.05
CA MET A 87 -4.13 -0.11 -1.80
C MET A 87 -4.86 0.39 -3.06
N LYS A 88 -5.50 1.56 -2.99
CA LYS A 88 -6.13 2.20 -4.16
C LYS A 88 -5.10 2.56 -5.22
N GLU A 89 -3.91 3.02 -4.82
CA GLU A 89 -2.85 3.33 -5.77
C GLU A 89 -2.30 2.06 -6.44
N VAL A 90 -2.14 0.97 -5.68
CA VAL A 90 -1.76 -0.34 -6.26
C VAL A 90 -2.75 -0.79 -7.32
N GLU A 91 -4.05 -0.58 -7.10
CA GLU A 91 -5.05 -0.92 -8.11
C GLU A 91 -4.92 -0.09 -9.38
N LYS A 92 -4.66 1.22 -9.26
CA LYS A 92 -4.35 2.05 -10.43
C LYS A 92 -3.09 1.59 -11.15
N PHE A 93 -2.05 1.21 -10.40
CA PHE A 93 -0.82 0.66 -10.98
C PHE A 93 -1.08 -0.64 -11.74
N LEU A 94 -1.90 -1.54 -11.19
CA LEU A 94 -2.24 -2.80 -11.86
C LEU A 94 -3.03 -2.57 -13.16
N ILE A 95 -3.96 -1.61 -13.16
CA ILE A 95 -4.69 -1.21 -14.38
C ILE A 95 -3.72 -0.66 -15.43
N TRP A 96 -2.81 0.23 -15.02
CA TRP A 96 -1.78 0.77 -15.90
C TRP A 96 -0.83 -0.32 -16.43
N GLU A 97 -0.44 -1.27 -15.59
CA GLU A 97 0.47 -2.35 -15.95
C GLU A 97 -0.20 -3.31 -16.95
N ASP A 98 -1.49 -3.58 -16.78
CA ASP A 98 -2.29 -4.40 -17.69
C ASP A 98 -2.49 -3.70 -19.04
N ASP A 99 -2.81 -2.40 -19.05
CA ASP A 99 -2.90 -1.58 -20.26
C ASP A 99 -1.56 -1.56 -21.04
N LYS A 100 -0.43 -1.41 -20.33
CA LYS A 100 0.91 -1.52 -20.92
C LYS A 100 1.19 -2.90 -21.52
N LYS A 101 0.67 -3.98 -20.95
CA LYS A 101 0.89 -5.35 -21.43
C LYS A 101 -0.04 -5.71 -22.60
N ASN A 102 -1.31 -5.29 -22.53
CA ASN A 102 -2.33 -5.62 -23.51
C ASN A 102 -2.34 -4.66 -24.71
N GLY A 103 -1.96 -3.40 -24.52
CA GLY A 103 -1.73 -2.44 -25.61
C GLY A 103 -0.58 -2.83 -26.54
N ILE A 104 0.35 -3.69 -26.09
CA ILE A 104 1.39 -4.29 -26.94
C ILE A 104 0.82 -5.44 -27.77
N LYS A 105 -0.18 -6.18 -27.26
CA LYS A 105 -0.74 -7.35 -27.96
C LYS A 105 -1.58 -6.97 -29.19
N THR A 106 -2.37 -5.91 -29.15
CA THR A 106 -3.29 -5.58 -30.27
C THR A 106 -2.57 -5.13 -31.54
N ILE A 107 -1.30 -4.71 -31.44
CA ILE A 107 -0.52 -4.25 -32.60
C ILE A 107 0.11 -5.41 -33.39
N GLU A 108 0.20 -6.60 -32.80
CA GLU A 108 0.85 -7.76 -33.44
C GLU A 108 -0.13 -8.77 -34.07
N VAL A 109 -1.43 -8.71 -33.77
CA VAL A 109 -2.38 -9.75 -34.22
C VAL A 109 -3.03 -9.46 -35.59
N ASP A 110 -2.94 -8.23 -36.10
CA ASP A 110 -3.59 -7.84 -37.37
C ASP A 110 -2.60 -7.64 -38.54
N ALA A 111 -1.38 -8.14 -38.42
CA ALA A 111 -0.39 -8.14 -39.49
C ALA A 111 -0.04 -9.57 -39.96
N GLN A 112 -1.04 -10.34 -40.39
CA GLN A 112 -0.82 -11.60 -41.12
C GLN A 112 -1.84 -11.80 -42.24
#